data_AF-A0A959KGV7-F1
#
_entry.id   AF-A0A959KGV7-F1
#
_cell.length_a   1.000
_cell.length_b   1.000
_cell.length_c   1.000
_cell.angle_alpha   90.00
_cell.angle_beta   90.00
_cell.angle_gamma   90.00
#
_symmetry.space_group_name_H-M   'P 1'
#
loop_
_entity.id
_entity.type
_entity.pdbx_description
1 polymer ?
#
loop_
_entity_poly.entity_id
_entity_poly.type
_entity_poly.pdbx_seq_one_letter_code
_entity_poly.pdbx_strand_id
1 'polypeptide(L)'
;MARPLTIAKSAWIYARLFRLPNLLIVVLTQYLLVFLVLYPAYGRHDISPALTAPEFFLLSLTTVVIAAAGYLINDLFDEPIDRINKPDRQVIGARVPTSVARRWYSILFFGGLLIALYLAATTHNLPLLVLYPLAFGLLWLYSRHFKKQLLIGNLVVAFFCA
;
A
#
# COMPACT_ATOMS: atom_id res chain seq x y z
N MET A 1 34.35 -1.45 7.27
CA MET A 1 33.69 -2.57 6.55
C MET A 1 32.43 -2.96 7.31
N ALA A 2 31.25 -2.75 6.73
CA ALA A 2 29.99 -3.18 7.36
C ALA A 2 29.87 -4.71 7.25
N ARG A 3 29.68 -5.41 8.37
CA ARG A 3 29.44 -6.85 8.39
C ARG A 3 28.17 -7.16 7.57
N PRO A 4 28.16 -8.22 6.74
CA PRO A 4 26.95 -8.62 6.04
C PRO A 4 25.84 -8.90 7.06
N LEU A 5 24.69 -8.26 6.89
CA LEU A 5 23.51 -8.49 7.72
C LEU A 5 23.06 -9.94 7.52
N THR A 6 22.77 -10.64 8.61
CA THR A 6 22.13 -11.96 8.54
C THR A 6 20.76 -11.83 7.88
N ILE A 7 20.34 -12.87 7.15
CA ILE A 7 19.07 -12.89 6.39
C ILE A 7 17.88 -12.47 7.27
N ALA A 8 17.83 -12.93 8.51
CA ALA A 8 16.78 -12.59 9.48
C ALA A 8 16.75 -11.08 9.82
N LYS A 9 17.92 -10.43 9.96
CA LYS A 9 17.98 -8.98 10.22
C LYS A 9 17.51 -8.19 9.01
N SER A 10 17.88 -8.61 7.81
CA SER A 10 17.41 -7.99 6.56
C SER A 10 15.90 -8.11 6.41
N ALA A 11 15.33 -9.30 6.64
CA ALA A 11 13.88 -9.52 6.57
C ALA A 11 13.10 -8.62 7.55
N TRP A 12 13.58 -8.48 8.79
CA TRP A 12 12.96 -7.61 9.78
C TRP A 12 12.99 -6.13 9.38
N ILE A 13 14.10 -5.67 8.76
CA ILE A 13 14.21 -4.30 8.25
C ILE A 13 13.16 -4.04 7.17
N TYR A 14 12.97 -4.96 6.22
CA TYR A 14 11.96 -4.81 5.17
C TYR A 14 10.52 -4.91 5.71
N ALA A 15 10.26 -5.80 6.68
CA ALA A 15 8.97 -5.87 7.35
C ALA A 15 8.61 -4.53 8.03
N ARG A 16 9.60 -3.86 8.62
CA ARG A 16 9.42 -2.52 9.21
C ARG A 16 9.27 -1.44 8.15
N LEU A 17 10.04 -1.49 7.06
CA LEU A 17 10.00 -0.54 5.96
C LEU A 17 8.60 -0.44 5.34
N PHE A 18 7.97 -1.59 5.08
CA PHE A 18 6.62 -1.64 4.49
C PHE A 18 5.49 -1.61 5.53
N ARG A 19 5.82 -1.51 6.83
CA ARG A 19 4.86 -1.61 7.94
C ARG A 19 3.97 -2.86 7.82
N LEU A 20 4.60 -4.03 7.67
CA LEU A 20 3.93 -5.30 7.43
C LEU A 20 2.74 -5.59 8.37
N PRO A 21 2.78 -5.31 9.69
CA PRO A 21 1.63 -5.51 10.56
C PRO A 21 0.37 -4.75 10.08
N ASN A 22 0.53 -3.53 9.58
CA ASN A 22 -0.58 -2.74 9.08
C ASN A 22 -1.14 -3.33 7.79
N LEU A 23 -0.27 -3.80 6.89
CA LEU A 23 -0.69 -4.44 5.64
C LEU A 23 -1.45 -5.74 5.90
N LEU A 24 -1.03 -6.52 6.91
CA LEU A 24 -1.75 -7.73 7.33
C LEU A 24 -3.15 -7.39 7.86
N ILE A 25 -3.29 -6.29 8.60
CA ILE A 25 -4.60 -5.81 9.04
C ILE A 25 -5.48 -5.47 7.84
N VAL A 26 -4.95 -4.79 6.81
CA VAL A 26 -5.71 -4.45 5.59
C VAL A 26 -6.20 -5.72 4.88
N VAL A 27 -5.34 -6.72 4.69
CA VAL A 27 -5.77 -8.00 4.08
C VAL A 27 -6.82 -8.68 4.93
N LEU A 28 -6.58 -8.78 6.25
CA LEU A 28 -7.49 -9.44 7.16
C LEU A 28 -8.87 -8.77 7.14
N THR A 29 -8.94 -7.44 7.20
CA THR A 29 -10.22 -6.72 7.18
C THR A 29 -10.95 -6.90 5.86
N GLN A 30 -10.26 -6.85 4.72
CA GLN A 30 -10.87 -7.11 3.40
C GLN A 30 -11.46 -8.53 3.33
N TYR A 31 -10.72 -9.54 3.79
CA TYR A 31 -11.17 -10.92 3.78
C TYR A 31 -12.33 -11.16 4.76
N LEU A 32 -12.24 -10.65 5.99
CA LEU A 32 -13.33 -10.74 6.97
C LEU A 32 -14.61 -10.09 6.44
N LEU A 33 -14.50 -8.92 5.79
CA LEU A 33 -15.65 -8.24 5.19
C LEU A 33 -16.29 -9.09 4.09
N VAL A 34 -15.50 -9.69 3.19
CA VAL A 34 -16.04 -10.55 2.13
C VAL A 34 -16.73 -11.79 2.71
N PHE A 35 -16.04 -12.53 3.57
CA PHE A 35 -16.53 -13.83 4.05
C PHE A 35 -17.64 -13.72 5.10
N LEU A 36 -17.59 -12.73 5.98
CA LEU A 36 -18.57 -12.59 7.07
C LEU A 36 -19.75 -11.68 6.72
N VAL A 37 -19.58 -10.75 5.77
CA VAL A 37 -20.63 -9.77 5.44
C VAL A 37 -21.15 -9.99 4.02
N LEU A 38 -20.29 -9.90 3.00
CA LEU A 38 -20.74 -9.88 1.61
C LEU A 38 -21.28 -11.23 1.14
N TYR A 39 -20.57 -12.34 1.34
CA TYR A 39 -21.04 -13.66 0.91
C TYR A 39 -22.36 -14.08 1.58
N PRO A 40 -22.53 -13.90 2.92
CA PRO A 40 -23.82 -14.15 3.55
C PRO A 40 -24.94 -13.22 3.05
N ALA A 41 -24.64 -11.95 2.75
CA ALA A 41 -25.62 -11.02 2.19
C ALA A 41 -26.03 -11.41 0.77
N TYR A 42 -25.07 -11.77 -0.08
CA TYR A 42 -25.30 -12.22 -1.44
C TYR A 42 -26.13 -13.50 -1.50
N GLY A 43 -25.82 -14.47 -0.63
CA GLY A 43 -26.58 -15.71 -0.53
C GLY A 43 -28.04 -15.53 -0.06
N ARG A 44 -28.36 -14.44 0.64
CA ARG A 44 -29.76 -14.11 1.02
C ARG A 44 -30.58 -13.53 -0.12
N HIS A 45 -29.93 -12.99 -1.15
CA HIS A 45 -30.56 -12.28 -2.25
C HIS A 45 -30.32 -12.94 -3.62
N ASP A 46 -29.78 -14.17 -3.64
CA ASP A 46 -29.36 -14.91 -4.86
C ASP A 46 -28.48 -14.07 -5.82
N ILE A 47 -27.62 -13.24 -5.24
CA ILE A 47 -26.67 -12.41 -6.00
C ILE A 47 -25.36 -13.18 -6.18
N SER A 48 -24.89 -13.31 -7.41
CA SER A 48 -23.55 -13.85 -7.68
C SER A 48 -22.46 -12.82 -7.37
N PRO A 49 -21.35 -13.20 -6.72
CA PRO A 49 -20.22 -12.31 -6.53
C PRO A 49 -19.69 -11.77 -7.86
N ALA A 50 -19.40 -10.47 -7.90
CA ALA A 50 -18.85 -9.81 -9.09
C ALA A 50 -17.41 -10.23 -9.42
N LEU A 51 -16.68 -10.76 -8.43
CA LEU A 51 -15.29 -11.21 -8.55
C LEU A 51 -15.19 -12.68 -8.14
N THR A 52 -14.43 -13.44 -8.93
CA THR A 52 -13.98 -14.77 -8.55
C THR A 52 -12.93 -14.68 -7.42
N ALA A 53 -12.68 -15.80 -6.73
CA ALA A 53 -11.69 -15.83 -5.64
C ALA A 53 -10.27 -15.39 -6.08
N PRO A 54 -9.74 -15.78 -7.26
CA PRO A 54 -8.46 -15.28 -7.75
C PRO A 54 -8.46 -13.78 -8.05
N GLU A 55 -9.54 -13.25 -8.64
CA GLU A 55 -9.67 -11.81 -8.92
C GLU A 55 -9.75 -11.01 -7.63
N PHE A 56 -10.48 -11.50 -6.63
CA PHE A 56 -10.52 -10.85 -5.32
C PHE A 56 -9.16 -10.86 -4.62
N PHE A 57 -8.40 -11.97 -4.70
CA PHE A 57 -7.04 -12.02 -4.18
C PHE A 57 -6.14 -10.97 -4.86
N LEU A 58 -6.20 -10.85 -6.19
CA LEU A 58 -5.44 -9.85 -6.94
C LEU A 58 -5.89 -8.41 -6.61
N LEU A 59 -7.17 -8.19 -6.36
CA LEU A 59 -7.69 -6.90 -5.90
C LEU A 59 -7.10 -6.54 -4.53
N SER A 60 -7.14 -7.47 -3.57
CA SER A 60 -6.57 -7.27 -2.24
C SER A 60 -5.06 -7.04 -2.30
N LEU A 61 -4.34 -7.81 -3.15
CA LEU A 61 -2.92 -7.61 -3.40
C LEU A 61 -2.64 -6.20 -3.96
N THR A 62 -3.45 -5.73 -4.90
CA THR A 62 -3.38 -4.36 -5.44
C THR A 62 -3.54 -3.33 -4.32
N THR A 63 -4.50 -3.50 -3.41
CA THR A 63 -4.70 -2.62 -2.25
C THR A 63 -3.47 -2.59 -1.34
N VAL A 64 -2.89 -3.76 -1.04
CA VAL A 64 -1.67 -3.88 -0.24
C VAL A 64 -0.47 -3.19 -0.90
N VAL A 65 -0.31 -3.34 -2.20
CA VAL A 65 0.76 -2.69 -2.98
C VAL A 65 0.64 -1.16 -2.90
N ILE A 66 -0.58 -0.62 -3.05
CA ILE A 66 -0.86 0.82 -2.90
C ILE A 66 -0.50 1.28 -1.49
N ALA A 67 -0.96 0.58 -0.45
CA ALA A 67 -0.68 0.93 0.94
C ALA A 67 0.82 0.88 1.27
N ALA A 68 1.52 -0.16 0.82
CA ALA A 68 2.97 -0.31 0.98
C ALA A 68 3.74 0.83 0.29
N ALA A 69 3.32 1.22 -0.92
CA ALA A 69 3.90 2.35 -1.62
C ALA A 69 3.61 3.68 -0.91
N GLY A 70 2.41 3.86 -0.36
CA GLY A 70 2.03 5.00 0.49
C GLY A 70 2.93 5.15 1.71
N TYR A 71 3.24 4.04 2.39
CA TYR A 71 4.18 4.02 3.50
C TYR A 71 5.60 4.38 3.08
N LEU A 72 6.05 3.86 1.94
CA LEU A 72 7.39 4.09 1.43
C LEU A 72 7.61 5.54 0.98
N ILE A 73 6.64 6.13 0.27
CA ILE A 73 6.73 7.51 -0.19
C ILE A 73 6.61 8.49 0.98
N ASN A 74 5.78 8.17 1.97
CA ASN A 74 5.71 8.95 3.20
C ASN A 74 7.07 9.00 3.90
N ASP A 75 7.71 7.86 4.08
CA ASP A 75 9.00 7.77 4.79
C ASP A 75 10.16 8.39 3.98
N LEU A 76 10.07 8.36 2.64
CA LEU A 76 11.00 9.07 1.75
C LEU A 76 10.94 10.59 1.93
N PHE A 77 9.73 11.15 2.07
CA PHE A 77 9.58 12.59 2.29
C PHE A 77 9.87 13.02 3.74
N ASP A 78 9.62 12.13 4.71
CA ASP A 78 9.91 12.38 6.13
C ASP A 78 11.39 12.17 6.49
N GLU A 79 12.20 11.55 5.61
CA GLU A 79 13.61 11.19 5.90
C GLU A 79 14.42 12.32 6.59
N PRO A 80 14.39 13.59 6.13
CA PRO A 80 15.15 14.66 6.78
C PRO A 80 14.65 15.00 8.18
N ILE A 81 13.33 14.90 8.40
CA ILE A 81 12.66 15.21 9.66
C ILE A 81 12.91 14.09 10.67
N ASP A 82 12.72 12.84 10.25
CA ASP A 82 12.90 11.67 11.10
C ASP A 82 14.36 11.45 11.51
N ARG A 83 15.31 11.89 10.68
CA ARG A 83 16.73 11.91 11.04
C ARG A 83 17.04 12.76 12.27
N ILE A 84 16.29 13.84 12.48
CA ILE A 84 16.46 14.75 13.61
C ILE A 84 15.59 14.30 14.78
N ASN A 85 14.31 14.01 14.53
CA ASN A 85 13.33 13.78 15.58
C ASN A 85 13.30 12.34 16.11
N LYS A 86 13.67 11.35 15.29
CA LYS A 86 13.51 9.92 15.60
C LYS A 86 14.66 9.06 15.01
N PRO A 87 15.94 9.38 15.30
CA PRO A 87 17.08 8.72 14.67
C PRO A 87 17.10 7.19 14.86
N ASP A 88 16.68 6.69 16.02
CA ASP A 88 16.67 5.24 16.32
C ASP A 88 15.56 4.46 15.60
N ARG A 89 14.51 5.17 15.16
CA ARG A 89 13.35 4.57 14.47
C ARG A 89 13.43 4.72 12.96
N GLN A 90 14.31 5.57 12.46
CA GLN A 90 14.50 5.80 11.04
C GLN A 90 14.97 4.51 10.33
N VAL A 91 14.29 4.15 9.24
CA VAL A 91 14.64 2.99 8.41
C VAL A 91 15.34 3.45 7.13
N ILE A 92 14.73 4.38 6.39
CA ILE A 92 15.31 4.97 5.18
C ILE A 92 16.40 5.96 5.56
N GLY A 93 17.56 5.90 4.92
CA GLY A 93 18.75 6.72 5.23
C GLY A 93 19.64 6.10 6.31
N ALA A 94 19.06 5.44 7.32
CA ALA A 94 19.82 4.80 8.40
C ALA A 94 20.15 3.31 8.13
N ARG A 95 19.20 2.53 7.63
CA ARG A 95 19.36 1.07 7.39
C ARG A 95 19.12 0.67 5.94
N VAL A 96 18.26 1.40 5.24
CA VAL A 96 17.94 1.21 3.83
C VAL A 96 18.32 2.49 3.08
N PRO A 97 19.18 2.43 2.05
CA PRO A 97 19.51 3.62 1.26
C PRO A 97 18.28 4.21 0.57
N THR A 98 18.19 5.54 0.50
CA THR A 98 17.10 6.26 -0.19
C THR A 98 16.97 5.86 -1.67
N SER A 99 18.08 5.46 -2.32
CA SER A 99 18.06 4.89 -3.68
C SER A 99 17.33 3.55 -3.77
N VAL A 100 17.51 2.68 -2.77
CA VAL A 100 16.83 1.38 -2.68
C VAL A 100 15.36 1.57 -2.39
N ALA A 101 15.00 2.47 -1.47
CA ALA A 101 13.60 2.82 -1.21
C ALA A 101 12.90 3.39 -2.46
N ARG A 102 13.55 4.29 -3.22
CA ARG A 102 13.00 4.77 -4.51
C ARG A 102 12.80 3.64 -5.52
N ARG A 103 13.74 2.70 -5.61
CA ARG A 103 13.60 1.52 -6.48
C ARG A 103 12.40 0.65 -6.09
N TRP A 104 12.22 0.39 -4.79
CA TRP A 104 11.04 -0.33 -4.30
C TRP A 104 9.74 0.39 -4.64
N TYR A 105 9.70 1.72 -4.52
CA TYR A 105 8.53 2.51 -4.89
C TYR A 105 8.18 2.33 -6.37
N SER A 106 9.18 2.40 -7.26
CA SER A 106 8.97 2.15 -8.69
C SER A 106 8.51 0.71 -8.97
N ILE A 107 9.11 -0.29 -8.32
CA ILE A 107 8.71 -1.69 -8.47
C ILE A 107 7.25 -1.89 -8.06
N LEU A 108 6.84 -1.32 -6.93
CA LEU A 108 5.44 -1.39 -6.47
C LEU A 108 4.50 -0.71 -7.45
N PHE A 109 4.86 0.48 -7.95
CA PHE A 109 4.04 1.18 -8.95
C PHE A 109 3.83 0.34 -10.21
N PHE A 110 4.90 -0.10 -10.87
CA PHE A 110 4.79 -0.88 -12.11
C PHE A 110 4.20 -2.26 -11.87
N GLY A 111 4.58 -2.93 -10.77
CA GLY A 111 4.05 -4.24 -10.41
C GLY A 111 2.53 -4.22 -10.22
N GLY A 112 2.01 -3.31 -9.41
CA GLY A 112 0.56 -3.21 -9.24
C GLY A 112 -0.16 -2.64 -10.46
N LEU A 113 0.50 -1.84 -11.32
CA LEU A 113 -0.09 -1.41 -12.59
C LEU A 113 -0.37 -2.61 -13.50
N LEU A 114 0.54 -3.59 -13.55
CA LEU A 114 0.33 -4.83 -14.29
C LEU A 114 -0.85 -5.65 -13.72
N ILE A 115 -0.98 -5.70 -12.39
CA ILE A 115 -2.11 -6.37 -11.74
C ILE A 115 -3.43 -5.65 -12.06
N ALA A 116 -3.44 -4.32 -12.00
CA ALA A 116 -4.61 -3.51 -12.32
C ALA A 116 -5.03 -3.66 -13.79
N LEU A 117 -4.06 -3.73 -14.73
CA LEU A 117 -4.30 -4.02 -16.15
C LEU A 117 -4.94 -5.40 -16.33
N TYR A 118 -4.40 -6.42 -15.67
CA TYR A 118 -4.94 -7.78 -15.72
C TYR A 118 -6.38 -7.84 -15.17
N LEU A 119 -6.63 -7.21 -14.03
CA LEU A 119 -7.97 -7.13 -13.43
C LEU A 119 -8.96 -6.39 -14.33
N ALA A 120 -8.57 -5.24 -14.89
CA ALA A 120 -9.44 -4.50 -15.80
C ALA A 120 -9.81 -5.31 -17.05
N ALA A 121 -8.88 -6.09 -17.59
CA ALA A 121 -9.11 -6.94 -18.75
C ALA A 121 -10.01 -8.14 -18.43
N THR A 122 -9.79 -8.82 -17.30
CA THR A 122 -10.57 -10.02 -16.91
C THR A 122 -11.97 -9.68 -16.41
N THR A 123 -12.11 -8.59 -15.65
CA THR A 123 -13.40 -8.15 -15.09
C THR A 123 -14.17 -7.20 -15.99
N HIS A 124 -13.62 -6.85 -17.16
CA HIS A 124 -14.13 -5.81 -18.07
C HIS A 124 -14.36 -4.44 -17.40
N ASN A 125 -13.63 -4.13 -16.33
CA ASN A 125 -13.79 -2.92 -15.52
C ASN A 125 -12.68 -1.89 -15.83
N LEU A 126 -12.85 -1.15 -16.93
CA LEU A 126 -11.90 -0.12 -17.39
C LEU A 126 -11.57 0.97 -16.35
N PRO A 127 -12.49 1.43 -15.48
CA PRO A 127 -12.17 2.36 -14.40
C PRO A 127 -10.95 1.97 -13.54
N LEU A 128 -10.67 0.67 -13.36
CA LEU A 128 -9.50 0.20 -12.61
C LEU A 128 -8.16 0.72 -13.16
N LEU A 129 -8.09 0.97 -14.48
CA LEU A 129 -6.90 1.49 -15.16
C LEU A 129 -6.57 2.92 -14.75
N VAL A 130 -7.58 3.71 -14.38
CA VAL A 130 -7.42 5.10 -13.94
C VAL A 130 -7.28 5.17 -12.43
N LEU A 131 -8.06 4.37 -11.70
CA LEU A 131 -8.08 4.38 -10.22
C LEU A 131 -6.71 4.04 -9.63
N TYR A 132 -6.01 3.04 -10.17
CA TYR A 132 -4.71 2.63 -9.65
C TYR A 132 -3.64 3.74 -9.73
N PRO A 133 -3.31 4.30 -10.91
CA PRO A 133 -2.34 5.40 -10.99
C PRO A 133 -2.81 6.66 -10.27
N LEU A 134 -4.13 6.92 -10.23
CA LEU A 134 -4.70 8.03 -9.47
C LEU A 134 -4.43 7.88 -7.97
N ALA A 135 -4.66 6.69 -7.39
CA ALA A 135 -4.40 6.43 -5.98
C ALA A 135 -2.91 6.64 -5.63
N PHE A 136 -2.00 6.15 -6.47
CA PHE A 136 -0.56 6.40 -6.34
C PHE A 136 -0.21 7.89 -6.43
N GLY A 137 -0.78 8.60 -7.42
CA GLY A 137 -0.57 10.03 -7.60
C GLY A 137 -1.06 10.85 -6.41
N LEU A 138 -2.24 10.51 -5.87
CA LEU A 138 -2.81 11.15 -4.67
C LEU A 138 -1.95 10.89 -3.43
N LEU A 139 -1.47 9.68 -3.21
CA LEU A 139 -0.56 9.37 -2.08
C LEU A 139 0.76 10.13 -2.17
N TRP A 140 1.30 10.25 -3.38
CA TRP A 140 2.50 11.06 -3.62
C TRP A 140 2.23 12.55 -3.37
N LEU A 141 1.11 13.08 -3.88
CA LEU A 141 0.72 14.48 -3.72
C LEU A 141 0.48 14.81 -2.24
N TYR A 142 -0.18 13.90 -1.53
CA TYR A 142 -0.40 13.94 -0.09
C TYR A 142 0.91 14.02 0.69
N SER A 143 1.81 13.08 0.43
CA SER A 143 3.07 12.99 1.18
C SER A 143 3.97 14.20 0.91
N ARG A 144 3.91 14.76 -0.31
CA ARG A 144 4.70 15.93 -0.70
C ARG A 144 4.13 17.26 -0.17
N HIS A 145 2.82 17.46 -0.25
CA HIS A 145 2.19 18.78 -0.03
C HIS A 145 1.24 18.83 1.16
N PHE A 146 0.34 17.85 1.30
CA PHE A 146 -0.78 17.94 2.24
C PHE A 146 -0.43 17.56 3.67
N LYS A 147 0.62 16.76 3.87
CA LYS A 147 1.05 16.37 5.22
C LYS A 147 1.46 17.56 6.11
N LYS A 148 1.85 18.68 5.51
CA LYS A 148 2.22 19.92 6.21
C LYS A 148 1.02 20.81 6.56
N GLN A 149 -0.21 20.39 6.24
CA GLN A 149 -1.43 21.18 6.41
C GLN A 149 -2.43 20.44 7.33
N LEU A 150 -2.76 21.05 8.47
CA LEU A 150 -3.51 20.47 9.60
C LEU A 150 -4.88 19.85 9.23
N LEU A 151 -5.61 20.43 8.27
CA LEU A 151 -6.97 20.02 7.93
C LEU A 151 -7.03 19.08 6.71
N ILE A 152 -6.31 19.43 5.64
CA ILE A 152 -6.36 18.69 4.37
C ILE A 152 -5.75 17.28 4.53
N GLY A 153 -4.77 17.14 5.43
CA GLY A 153 -4.18 15.85 5.77
C GLY A 153 -5.21 14.81 6.27
N ASN A 154 -6.13 15.23 7.13
CA ASN A 154 -7.14 14.32 7.71
C ASN A 154 -8.27 14.00 6.73
N LEU A 155 -8.66 14.94 5.88
CA LEU A 155 -9.69 14.73 4.85
C LEU A 155 -9.25 13.72 3.78
N VAL A 156 -7.97 13.75 3.37
CA VAL A 156 -7.44 12.76 2.42
C VAL A 156 -7.41 11.36 3.04
N VAL A 157 -7.01 11.23 4.31
CA VAL A 157 -7.05 9.93 5.01
C VAL A 157 -8.49 9.43 5.13
N ALA A 158 -9.44 10.31 5.48
CA ALA A 158 -10.85 9.97 5.54
C ALA A 158 -11.39 9.49 4.18
N PHE A 159 -11.00 10.13 3.07
CA PHE A 159 -11.37 9.68 1.72
C PHE A 159 -10.78 8.32 1.35
N PHE A 160 -9.55 8.00 1.79
CA PHE A 160 -8.98 6.66 1.58
C PHE A 160 -9.64 5.58 2.46
N CYS A 161 -10.29 5.97 3.56
CA CYS A 161 -10.98 5.05 4.46
C CYS A 161 -12.48 4.90 4.20
N ALA A 162 -13.11 5.86 3.51
CA ALA A 162 -14.54 5.87 3.14
C ALA A 162 -14.79 5.08 1.86
#